data_AF-A0A959L0K6-F1
#
_entry.id   AF-A0A959L0K6-F1
#
_cell.length_a   1.000
_cell.length_b   1.000
_cell.length_c   1.000
_cell.angle_alpha   90.00
_cell.angle_beta   90.00
_cell.angle_gamma   90.00
#
_symmetry.space_group_name_H-M   'P 1'
#
loop_
_entity.id
_entity.type
_entity.pdbx_description
1 polymer ?
#
loop_
_entity_poly.entity_id
_entity_poly.type
_entity_poly.pdbx_seq_one_letter_code
_entity_poly.pdbx_strand_id
1 'polypeptide(L)'
;ACHTSGNYSNTPNTCAGCHIDNYNATNNPPHQSSGFSTDCASCHSQNDWTPATFDHDNQFFPIYSGKHKGEWSQCTECHTNAGNYALFSCTNCHEHSNKSQVDNDHSEVNGYQYNSNACYECHPTGK
;
A
#
# COMPACT_ATOMS: atom_id res chain seq x y z
N ALA A 1 7.16 -2.82 -25.27
CA ALA A 1 7.31 -4.16 -25.88
C ALA A 1 8.70 -4.69 -25.54
N CYS A 2 8.82 -5.94 -25.08
CA CYS A 2 10.11 -6.54 -24.69
C CYS A 2 10.88 -7.12 -25.90
N HIS A 3 10.17 -7.71 -26.87
CA HIS A 3 10.76 -8.18 -28.14
C HIS A 3 10.73 -7.10 -29.22
N THR A 4 11.46 -6.01 -28.98
CA THR A 4 11.63 -4.98 -30.01
C THR A 4 12.32 -5.60 -31.24
N SER A 5 11.77 -5.33 -32.42
CA SER A 5 12.32 -5.77 -33.72
C SER A 5 12.45 -7.29 -33.91
N GLY A 6 11.70 -8.11 -33.17
CA GLY A 6 11.67 -9.57 -33.36
C GLY A 6 12.96 -10.28 -32.94
N ASN A 7 13.79 -9.65 -32.09
CA ASN A 7 14.94 -10.33 -31.49
C ASN A 7 14.46 -11.17 -30.30
N TYR A 8 14.74 -12.47 -30.34
CA TYR A 8 14.35 -13.45 -29.31
C TYR A 8 15.57 -14.14 -28.69
N SER A 9 16.77 -13.92 -29.23
CA SER A 9 17.97 -14.69 -28.86
C SER A 9 18.73 -14.08 -27.67
N ASN A 10 18.62 -12.76 -27.46
CA ASN A 10 19.35 -12.02 -26.42
C ASN A 10 18.45 -11.08 -25.60
N THR A 11 17.13 -11.18 -25.75
CA THR A 11 16.19 -10.34 -24.99
C THR A 11 16.05 -10.87 -23.56
N PRO A 12 16.18 -10.01 -22.52
CA PRO A 12 15.90 -10.41 -21.15
C PRO A 12 14.50 -11.03 -21.01
N ASN A 13 14.40 -12.12 -20.26
CA ASN A 13 13.14 -12.83 -20.02
C ASN A 13 12.43 -12.42 -18.72
N THR A 14 12.93 -11.40 -18.04
CA THR A 14 12.32 -10.83 -16.83
C THR A 14 11.63 -9.51 -17.14
N CYS A 15 10.56 -9.21 -16.42
CA CYS A 15 9.81 -7.96 -16.59
C CYS A 15 10.74 -6.75 -16.44
N ALA A 16 11.47 -6.69 -15.32
CA ALA A 16 12.43 -5.62 -15.06
C ALA A 16 13.57 -5.57 -16.09
N GLY A 17 14.02 -6.71 -16.62
CA GLY A 17 15.07 -6.73 -17.65
C GLY A 17 14.71 -5.92 -18.91
N CYS A 18 13.43 -5.85 -19.27
CA CYS A 18 12.92 -5.04 -20.38
C CYS A 18 12.28 -3.71 -19.96
N HIS A 19 11.76 -3.63 -18.74
CA HIS A 19 10.89 -2.53 -18.27
C HIS A 19 11.44 -1.79 -17.04
N ILE A 20 12.74 -1.85 -16.78
CA ILE A 20 13.34 -1.15 -15.62
C ILE A 20 13.12 0.37 -15.67
N ASP A 21 13.15 0.98 -16.85
CA ASP A 21 12.90 2.41 -16.99
C ASP A 21 11.45 2.76 -16.64
N ASN A 22 10.49 1.92 -17.05
CA ASN A 22 9.08 2.08 -16.65
C ASN A 22 8.93 1.92 -15.13
N TYR A 23 9.60 0.93 -14.54
CA TYR A 23 9.62 0.71 -13.10
C TYR A 23 10.16 1.95 -12.36
N ASN A 24 11.27 2.51 -12.81
CA ASN A 24 11.89 3.70 -12.21
C ASN A 24 11.06 4.98 -12.41
N ALA A 25 10.34 5.10 -13.53
CA ALA A 25 9.55 6.28 -13.87
C ALA A 25 8.11 6.26 -13.31
N THR A 26 7.65 5.14 -12.73
CA THR A 26 6.31 5.05 -12.13
C THR A 26 6.23 5.97 -10.93
N ASN A 27 5.15 6.75 -10.80
CA ASN A 27 4.94 7.71 -9.72
C ASN A 27 3.65 7.46 -8.90
N ASN A 28 2.85 6.46 -9.27
CA ASN A 28 1.57 6.19 -8.62
C ASN A 28 1.30 4.68 -8.48
N PRO A 29 1.78 4.03 -7.40
CA PRO A 29 2.74 4.55 -6.42
C PRO A 29 4.17 4.58 -6.98
N PRO A 30 5.10 5.37 -6.43
CA PRO A 30 6.43 5.48 -7.00
C PRO A 30 7.31 4.26 -6.69
N HIS A 31 7.45 3.31 -7.62
CA HIS A 31 7.99 1.99 -7.28
C HIS A 31 9.40 1.99 -6.70
N GLN A 32 10.31 2.73 -7.34
CA GLN A 32 11.72 2.77 -6.93
C GLN A 32 11.91 3.41 -5.54
N SER A 33 11.33 4.60 -5.32
CA SER A 33 11.47 5.30 -4.04
C SER A 33 10.68 4.64 -2.90
N SER A 34 9.67 3.85 -3.25
CA SER A 34 8.89 2.99 -2.35
C SER A 34 9.54 1.62 -2.12
N GLY A 35 10.69 1.32 -2.74
CA GLY A 35 11.39 0.06 -2.53
C GLY A 35 10.58 -1.20 -2.88
N PHE A 36 9.64 -1.11 -3.83
CA PHE A 36 8.90 -2.30 -4.27
C PHE A 36 9.83 -3.33 -4.93
N SER A 37 9.39 -4.58 -4.99
CA SER A 37 10.14 -5.63 -5.69
C SER A 37 10.14 -5.37 -7.21
N THR A 38 11.21 -5.77 -7.87
CA THR A 38 11.25 -5.86 -9.34
C THR A 38 10.56 -7.12 -9.88
N ASP A 39 10.05 -7.97 -8.99
CA ASP A 39 9.11 -9.05 -9.34
C ASP A 39 7.72 -8.47 -9.65
N CYS A 40 7.56 -7.97 -10.87
CA CYS A 40 6.34 -7.30 -11.31
C CYS A 40 5.10 -8.21 -11.23
N ALA A 41 5.28 -9.53 -11.36
CA ALA A 41 4.19 -10.50 -11.37
C ALA A 41 3.49 -10.66 -10.02
N SER A 42 4.10 -10.15 -8.94
CA SER A 42 3.47 -10.10 -7.61
C SER A 42 2.24 -9.19 -7.54
N CYS A 43 2.18 -8.17 -8.41
CA CYS A 43 1.10 -7.18 -8.43
C CYS A 43 0.48 -6.96 -9.82
N HIS A 44 1.22 -7.20 -10.90
CA HIS A 44 0.76 -6.94 -12.27
C HIS A 44 0.65 -8.23 -13.07
N SER A 45 -0.38 -8.33 -13.90
CA SER A 45 -0.50 -9.42 -14.86
C SER A 45 -0.10 -8.96 -16.27
N GLN A 46 0.28 -9.91 -17.12
CA GLN A 46 0.61 -9.61 -18.53
C GLN A 46 -0.64 -9.30 -19.38
N ASN A 47 -1.81 -9.78 -18.95
CA ASN A 47 -3.08 -9.59 -19.66
C ASN A 47 -3.74 -8.27 -19.25
N ASP A 48 -3.69 -7.96 -17.97
CA ASP A 48 -4.24 -6.76 -17.34
C ASP A 48 -3.16 -6.15 -16.45
N TRP A 49 -2.39 -5.23 -17.03
CA TRP A 49 -1.30 -4.54 -16.32
C TRP A 49 -1.84 -3.50 -15.34
N THR A 50 -2.99 -2.87 -15.66
CA THR A 50 -3.62 -1.83 -14.85
C THR A 50 -5.12 -2.12 -14.72
N PRO A 51 -5.70 -2.09 -13.51
CA PRO A 51 -5.02 -1.88 -12.22
C PRO A 51 -4.17 -3.08 -11.81
N ALA A 52 -3.26 -2.87 -10.86
CA ALA A 52 -2.58 -3.98 -10.19
C ALA A 52 -3.61 -4.86 -9.43
N THR A 53 -3.32 -6.14 -9.28
CA THR A 53 -4.14 -7.12 -8.55
C THR A 53 -3.91 -7.08 -7.03
N PHE A 54 -3.26 -6.04 -6.52
CA PHE A 54 -3.01 -5.90 -5.08
C PHE A 54 -4.32 -5.64 -4.34
N ASP A 55 -4.70 -6.58 -3.48
CA ASP A 55 -5.99 -6.56 -2.79
C ASP A 55 -5.80 -6.21 -1.32
N HIS A 56 -6.01 -4.93 -0.99
CA HIS A 56 -5.85 -4.43 0.38
C HIS A 56 -7.07 -4.72 1.27
N ASP A 57 -8.27 -4.88 0.70
CA ASP A 57 -9.51 -5.04 1.48
C ASP A 57 -9.70 -6.47 1.98
N ASN A 58 -9.27 -7.49 1.21
CA ASN A 58 -9.36 -8.88 1.66
C ASN A 58 -8.11 -9.35 2.41
N GLN A 59 -6.96 -8.74 2.19
CA GLN A 59 -5.70 -9.15 2.84
C GLN A 59 -5.33 -8.29 4.06
N PHE A 60 -5.77 -7.02 4.09
CA PHE A 60 -5.37 -6.03 5.09
C PHE A 60 -6.56 -5.16 5.52
N PHE A 61 -6.30 -3.94 5.98
CA PHE A 61 -7.32 -2.98 6.40
C PHE A 61 -8.13 -2.44 5.21
N PRO A 62 -9.47 -2.41 5.18
CA PRO A 62 -10.20 -1.97 4.00
C PRO A 62 -10.00 -0.48 3.69
N ILE A 63 -9.45 -0.19 2.50
CA ILE A 63 -9.17 1.17 1.99
C ILE A 63 -9.89 1.47 0.67
N TYR A 64 -10.34 0.44 -0.05
CA TYR A 64 -11.15 0.57 -1.28
C TYR A 64 -12.65 0.45 -1.00
N SER A 65 -13.02 0.16 0.25
CA SER A 65 -14.37 0.11 0.79
C SER A 65 -14.44 0.78 2.18
N GLY A 66 -15.63 0.78 2.79
CA GLY A 66 -15.82 1.40 4.11
C GLY A 66 -15.65 2.91 4.12
N LYS A 67 -15.30 3.46 5.29
CA LYS A 67 -15.19 4.91 5.53
C LYS A 67 -13.96 5.57 4.90
N HIS A 68 -12.91 4.80 4.60
CA HIS A 68 -11.66 5.33 4.03
C HIS A 68 -11.64 5.32 2.49
N LYS A 69 -12.68 4.79 1.85
CA LYS A 69 -12.78 4.73 0.40
C LYS A 69 -12.78 6.14 -0.21
N GLY A 70 -11.73 6.45 -0.97
CA GLY A 70 -11.60 7.72 -1.69
C GLY A 70 -11.05 8.87 -0.84
N GLU A 71 -10.69 8.61 0.42
CA GLU A 71 -10.12 9.62 1.33
C GLU A 71 -8.58 9.70 1.24
N TRP A 72 -7.95 8.78 0.50
CA TRP A 72 -6.51 8.72 0.31
C TRP A 72 -6.13 8.73 -1.17
N SER A 73 -4.93 9.22 -1.47
CA SER A 73 -4.38 9.29 -2.83
C SER A 73 -3.02 8.61 -2.99
N GLN A 74 -2.29 8.42 -1.89
CA GLN A 74 -0.96 7.80 -1.87
C GLN A 74 -0.82 6.79 -0.74
N CYS A 75 -0.09 5.70 -0.98
CA CYS A 75 0.21 4.68 0.04
C CYS A 75 0.89 5.29 1.28
N THR A 76 1.69 6.34 1.09
CA THR A 76 2.44 7.03 2.15
C THR A 76 1.58 7.87 3.10
N GLU A 77 0.30 8.09 2.78
CA GLU A 77 -0.63 8.77 3.68
C GLU A 77 -0.88 7.94 4.94
N CYS A 78 -0.99 6.61 4.78
CA CYS A 78 -1.10 5.68 5.89
C CYS A 78 0.25 5.05 6.24
N HIS A 79 1.03 4.62 5.24
CA HIS A 79 2.32 3.94 5.42
C HIS A 79 3.47 4.94 5.46
N THR A 80 3.78 5.44 6.66
CA THR A 80 4.63 6.61 6.87
C THR A 80 6.12 6.38 6.54
N ASN A 81 6.50 5.16 6.16
CA ASN A 81 7.86 4.83 5.76
C ASN A 81 7.89 4.15 4.39
N ALA A 82 8.42 4.86 3.40
CA ALA A 82 8.54 4.37 2.02
C ALA A 82 9.49 3.15 1.88
N GLY A 83 10.38 2.90 2.85
CA GLY A 83 11.24 1.71 2.88
C GLY A 83 10.65 0.55 3.69
N ASN A 84 9.51 0.75 4.36
CA ASN A 84 8.85 -0.28 5.16
C ASN A 84 7.34 -0.01 5.29
N TYR A 85 6.58 -0.57 4.35
CA TYR A 85 5.11 -0.49 4.35
C TYR A 85 4.44 -1.24 5.53
N ALA A 86 5.17 -2.01 6.34
CA ALA A 86 4.61 -2.52 7.58
C ALA A 86 4.44 -1.42 8.65
N LEU A 87 5.09 -0.27 8.48
CA LEU A 87 4.91 0.88 9.36
C LEU A 87 3.79 1.77 8.84
N PHE A 88 2.74 1.93 9.65
CA PHE A 88 1.57 2.73 9.32
C PHE A 88 1.09 3.58 10.49
N SER A 89 0.29 4.62 10.21
CA SER A 89 -0.33 5.46 11.23
C SER A 89 -1.83 5.62 11.03
N CYS A 90 -2.60 5.31 12.07
CA CYS A 90 -4.03 5.64 12.14
C CYS A 90 -4.26 7.04 12.73
N THR A 91 -3.34 7.50 13.57
CA THR A 91 -3.48 8.71 14.40
C THR A 91 -3.03 9.98 13.69
N ASN A 92 -2.59 9.90 12.43
CA ASN A 92 -2.17 11.07 11.66
C ASN A 92 -3.36 11.79 10.99
N CYS A 93 -4.55 11.19 10.99
CA CYS A 93 -5.75 11.71 10.32
C CYS A 93 -6.81 12.20 11.33
N HIS A 94 -7.87 12.86 10.85
CA HIS A 94 -8.67 13.79 11.65
C HIS A 94 -9.48 13.18 12.80
N GLU A 95 -9.99 11.94 12.69
CA GLU A 95 -10.83 11.34 13.74
C GLU A 95 -10.01 10.76 14.91
N HIS A 96 -8.78 10.30 14.64
CA HIS A 96 -7.94 9.62 15.63
C HIS A 96 -6.66 10.38 15.98
N SER A 97 -6.54 11.65 15.61
CA SER A 97 -5.39 12.48 15.97
C SER A 97 -5.53 13.16 17.34
N ASN A 98 -6.76 13.26 17.85
CA ASN A 98 -7.03 13.81 19.18
C ASN A 98 -6.98 12.72 20.25
N LYS A 99 -5.79 12.52 20.83
CA LYS A 99 -5.57 11.50 21.87
C LYS A 99 -6.55 11.60 23.03
N SER A 100 -6.81 12.80 23.55
CA SER A 100 -7.68 12.95 24.72
C SER A 100 -9.12 12.51 24.43
N GLN A 101 -9.60 12.75 23.21
CA GLN A 101 -10.93 12.28 22.81
C GLN A 101 -10.96 10.76 22.70
N VAL A 102 -9.98 10.17 21.99
CA VAL A 102 -9.90 8.71 21.84
C VAL A 102 -9.73 8.02 23.19
N ASP A 103 -8.92 8.58 24.10
CA ASP A 103 -8.74 8.06 25.47
C ASP A 103 -10.07 8.06 26.25
N ASN A 104 -10.89 9.09 26.10
CA ASN A 104 -12.20 9.15 26.77
C ASN A 104 -13.16 8.10 26.21
N ASP A 105 -13.20 7.95 24.89
CA ASP A 105 -14.06 6.97 24.20
C ASP A 105 -13.69 5.52 24.56
N HIS A 106 -12.42 5.29 24.93
CA HIS A 106 -11.88 3.97 25.32
C HIS A 106 -11.64 3.84 26.83
N SER A 107 -12.19 4.71 27.67
CA SER A 107 -11.94 4.74 29.12
C SER A 107 -12.30 3.45 29.86
N GLU A 108 -13.23 2.67 29.31
CA GLU A 108 -13.68 1.38 29.85
C GLU A 108 -13.05 0.17 29.14
N VAL A 109 -12.22 0.39 28.11
CA VAL A 109 -11.61 -0.67 27.31
C VAL A 109 -10.31 -1.15 27.97
N ASN A 110 -10.36 -2.32 28.60
CA ASN A 110 -9.18 -2.92 29.21
C ASN A 110 -8.11 -3.26 28.15
N GLY A 111 -6.88 -2.82 28.37
CA GLY A 111 -5.77 -3.03 27.44
C GLY A 111 -5.71 -2.03 26.27
N TYR A 112 -6.55 -0.99 26.28
CA TYR A 112 -6.46 0.11 25.32
C TYR A 112 -5.05 0.72 25.26
N GLN A 113 -4.57 0.93 24.04
CA GLN A 113 -3.33 1.66 23.79
C GLN A 113 -3.53 2.59 22.59
N TYR A 114 -3.09 3.83 22.74
CA TYR A 114 -3.13 4.83 21.67
C TYR A 114 -1.93 4.67 20.74
N ASN A 115 -1.94 3.63 19.92
CA ASN A 115 -0.98 3.41 18.84
C ASN A 115 -1.61 2.62 17.71
N SER A 116 -1.09 2.80 16.49
CA SER A 116 -1.70 2.27 15.27
C SER A 116 -1.82 0.75 15.22
N ASN A 117 -0.86 0.02 15.80
CA ASN A 117 -0.91 -1.45 15.84
C ASN A 117 -2.08 -1.91 16.72
N ALA A 118 -2.20 -1.38 17.93
CA ALA A 118 -3.33 -1.68 18.83
C ALA A 118 -4.67 -1.24 18.22
N CYS A 119 -4.71 -0.06 17.57
CA CYS A 119 -5.90 0.39 16.84
C CYS A 119 -6.32 -0.63 15.77
N TYR A 120 -5.37 -1.13 14.97
CA TYR A 120 -5.66 -2.11 13.92
C TYR A 120 -6.13 -3.46 14.47
N GLU A 121 -5.56 -3.92 15.58
CA GLU A 121 -5.95 -5.17 16.24
C GLU A 121 -7.41 -5.14 16.72
N CYS A 122 -7.85 -4.02 17.30
CA CYS A 122 -9.24 -3.86 17.75
C CYS A 122 -10.20 -3.46 16.62
N HIS A 123 -9.74 -2.65 15.66
CA HIS A 123 -10.53 -2.11 14.56
C HIS A 123 -10.00 -2.56 13.18
N PRO A 124 -10.01 -3.86 12.85
CA PRO A 124 -9.42 -4.37 11.61
C PRO A 124 -10.14 -3.89 10.35
N THR A 125 -11.35 -3.33 10.49
CA THR A 125 -12.18 -2.81 9.39
C THR A 125 -12.47 -1.30 9.49
N GLY A 126 -11.84 -0.60 10.44
CA GLY A 126 -12.06 0.83 10.65
C GLY A 126 -13.42 1.18 11.24
N LYS A 127 -14.00 0.26 12.03
CA LYS A 127 -15.27 0.40 12.75
C LYS A 127 -15.08 0.03 14.21
#